data_AF-A0AAJ1JWM8-F1
#
_entry.id   AF-A0AAJ1JWM8-F1
#
_cell.length_a   1.000
_cell.length_b   1.000
_cell.length_c   1.000
_cell.angle_alpha   90.00
_cell.angle_beta   90.00
_cell.angle_gamma   90.00
#
_symmetry.space_group_name_H-M   'P 1'
#
loop_
_entity.id
_entity.type
_entity.pdbx_description
1 polymer ?
#
loop_
_entity_poly.entity_id
_entity_poly.type
_entity_poly.pdbx_seq_one_letter_code
_entity_poly.pdbx_strand_id
1 'polypeptide(L)'
;MFSRINVDVCKTPDCKNLGVFNSPDYLAEGKNILCRECGFFFPIISERSLNLFRQSVNLSWKGLVKVCPTCGSSSLKKYGFSAQGEPRVYCLQCHKTFISPVRHKDDPRLEDLARLILEGASLVDIRTALSVDSTGLNRVLQKLSRKVNQAEREFVIPKFDLVMSTRAFRIKFNGSDNSLYVLVTVEENSGRVIAVSTNYSTQPVEDEYQYVSYYEERLPPGTLAHLVQRKELMTMRRNILFDVDYGPATLYRNDSGMLVKPVLPAYRHFELVKTLTDERSLNVQHYIDHECFILGGCMMANLQHVQQGRCHISFVKERGDRPAQRDIPYRMFQSGGIRNNVWRTYSTQDYAIAACSLTSNKKTGMLRHATLAGATEFITYINSHPFLTQLNHMSPGNVVSTLDYLRYAFNARHIERHDD
;
A
#
# COMPACT_ATOMS: atom_id res chain seq x y z
N MET A 1 4.15 13.31 8.24
CA MET A 1 3.15 14.39 8.10
C MET A 1 2.25 14.53 9.34
N PHE A 2 1.94 13.46 10.09
CA PHE A 2 0.95 13.49 11.19
C PHE A 2 1.56 13.15 12.56
N SER A 3 2.63 13.80 12.99
CA SER A 3 3.39 13.36 14.18
C SER A 3 2.86 13.85 15.53
N ARG A 4 1.78 14.66 15.55
CA ARG A 4 1.25 15.32 16.76
C ARG A 4 -0.25 15.64 16.73
N ILE A 5 -0.93 15.41 15.61
CA ILE A 5 -2.36 15.71 15.44
C ILE A 5 -3.06 14.56 14.71
N ASN A 6 -4.32 14.31 15.07
CA ASN A 6 -5.18 13.34 14.39
C ASN A 6 -5.35 13.77 12.93
N VAL A 7 -5.58 12.79 12.04
CA VAL A 7 -5.93 13.10 10.65
C VAL A 7 -7.44 13.28 10.56
N ASP A 8 -7.87 14.53 10.66
CA ASP A 8 -9.26 14.97 10.70
C ASP A 8 -9.53 16.03 9.62
N VAL A 9 -8.97 15.81 8.43
CA VAL A 9 -9.04 16.79 7.33
C VAL A 9 -10.02 16.39 6.24
N CYS A 10 -10.64 17.36 5.60
CA CYS A 10 -11.41 17.19 4.38
C CYS A 10 -10.50 16.68 3.25
N LYS A 11 -11.00 15.71 2.49
CA LYS A 11 -10.31 15.02 1.38
C LYS A 11 -11.10 15.17 0.08
N THR A 12 -11.82 16.28 -0.02
CA THR A 12 -12.65 16.63 -1.16
C THR A 12 -11.88 17.59 -2.05
N PRO A 13 -11.64 17.26 -3.32
CA PRO A 13 -11.00 18.15 -4.28
C PRO A 13 -11.74 19.47 -4.40
N ASP A 14 -11.00 20.55 -4.66
CA ASP A 14 -11.53 21.90 -4.86
C ASP A 14 -12.30 22.51 -3.67
N CYS A 15 -12.45 21.76 -2.56
CA CYS A 15 -12.94 22.30 -1.30
C CYS A 15 -11.86 23.17 -0.65
N LYS A 16 -12.25 24.34 -0.14
CA LYS A 16 -11.34 25.25 0.59
C LYS A 16 -10.70 24.59 1.82
N ASN A 17 -11.35 23.57 2.38
CA ASN A 17 -10.88 22.80 3.54
C ASN A 17 -10.01 21.59 3.17
N LEU A 18 -9.66 21.37 1.89
CA LEU A 18 -8.83 20.25 1.48
C LEU A 18 -7.49 20.24 2.26
N GLY A 19 -7.30 19.22 3.09
CA GLY A 19 -6.09 19.05 3.90
C GLY A 19 -5.96 20.03 5.07
N VAL A 20 -6.99 20.82 5.39
CA VAL A 20 -6.99 21.77 6.50
C VAL A 20 -7.38 21.05 7.79
N PHE A 21 -6.54 21.15 8.82
CA PHE A 21 -6.79 20.60 10.15
C PHE A 21 -7.63 21.57 10.99
N ASN A 22 -8.49 21.03 11.86
CA ASN A 22 -9.28 21.83 12.81
C ASN A 22 -10.01 23.02 12.17
N SER A 23 -10.56 22.84 10.96
CA SER A 23 -11.32 23.91 10.30
C SER A 23 -12.57 24.25 11.12
N PRO A 24 -12.93 25.54 11.28
CA PRO A 24 -14.19 25.92 11.90
C PRO A 24 -15.42 25.41 11.14
N ASP A 25 -15.26 24.98 9.90
CA ASP A 25 -16.33 24.39 9.10
C ASP A 25 -16.59 22.92 9.41
N TYR A 26 -15.83 22.31 10.33
CA TYR A 26 -15.96 20.91 10.72
C TYR A 26 -16.95 20.75 11.86
N LEU A 27 -17.97 19.90 11.65
CA LEU A 27 -18.96 19.52 12.64
C LEU A 27 -18.78 18.05 12.99
N ALA A 28 -18.66 17.73 14.28
CA ALA A 28 -18.62 16.34 14.72
C ALA A 28 -20.01 15.68 14.56
N GLU A 29 -20.06 14.53 13.89
CA GLU A 29 -21.27 13.72 13.74
C GLU A 29 -20.95 12.25 14.03
N GLY A 30 -21.25 11.81 15.26
CA GLY A 30 -20.91 10.48 15.73
C GLY A 30 -19.40 10.23 15.70
N LYS A 31 -18.96 9.23 14.93
CA LYS A 31 -17.53 8.89 14.75
C LYS A 31 -16.88 9.55 13.53
N ASN A 32 -17.63 10.36 12.80
CA ASN A 32 -17.17 11.06 11.60
C ASN A 32 -17.27 12.57 11.81
N ILE A 33 -16.70 13.32 10.87
CA ILE A 33 -16.77 14.78 10.80
C ILE A 33 -17.44 15.14 9.48
N LEU A 34 -18.42 16.03 9.54
CA LEU A 34 -19.03 16.69 8.40
C LEU A 34 -18.26 17.98 8.06
N CYS A 35 -17.79 18.11 6.81
CA CYS A 35 -17.30 19.38 6.30
C CYS A 35 -18.48 20.23 5.79
N ARG A 36 -18.85 21.31 6.48
CA ARG A 36 -19.97 22.18 6.07
C ARG A 36 -19.79 22.81 4.68
N GLU A 37 -18.55 23.00 4.24
CA GLU A 37 -18.26 23.59 2.91
C GLU A 37 -18.59 22.69 1.74
N CYS A 38 -18.37 21.38 1.87
CA CYS A 38 -18.59 20.45 0.76
C CYS A 38 -19.67 19.41 1.05
N GLY A 39 -20.23 19.40 2.27
CA GLY A 39 -21.25 18.45 2.71
C GLY A 39 -20.75 17.02 2.89
N PHE A 40 -19.44 16.76 2.78
CA PHE A 40 -18.91 15.39 2.87
C PHE A 40 -18.42 15.01 4.25
N PHE A 41 -18.68 13.74 4.58
CA PHE A 41 -18.20 13.08 5.78
C PHE A 41 -16.79 12.53 5.59
N PHE A 42 -15.98 12.62 6.65
CA PHE A 42 -14.71 11.92 6.74
C PHE A 42 -14.45 11.45 8.17
N PRO A 43 -13.74 10.33 8.35
CA PRO A 43 -13.46 9.79 9.68
C PRO A 43 -12.24 10.48 10.30
N ILE A 44 -12.15 10.42 11.63
CA ILE A 44 -10.96 10.79 12.39
C ILE A 44 -10.00 9.60 12.40
N ILE A 45 -8.73 9.82 12.07
CA ILE A 45 -7.68 8.81 12.21
C ILE A 45 -6.75 9.22 13.34
N SER A 46 -6.55 8.34 14.32
CA SER A 46 -5.71 8.57 15.48
C SER A 46 -4.26 8.77 15.06
N GLU A 47 -3.71 9.88 15.51
CA GLU A 47 -2.28 10.19 15.45
C GLU A 47 -1.46 9.04 16.07
N ARG A 48 -1.86 8.60 17.26
CA ARG A 48 -1.10 7.64 18.05
C ARG A 48 -1.00 6.30 17.34
N SER A 49 -2.14 5.73 16.96
CA SER A 49 -2.20 4.45 16.25
C SER A 49 -1.48 4.51 14.91
N LEU A 50 -1.63 5.61 14.15
CA LEU A 50 -0.91 5.80 12.90
C LEU A 50 0.61 5.86 13.09
N ASN A 51 1.09 6.54 14.14
CA ASN A 51 2.53 6.61 14.43
C ASN A 51 3.11 5.30 14.95
N LEU A 52 2.37 4.56 15.79
CA LEU A 52 2.79 3.23 16.26
C LEU A 52 2.90 2.25 15.09
N PHE A 53 1.92 2.25 14.18
CA PHE A 53 2.00 1.45 12.97
C PHE A 53 3.16 1.90 12.05
N ARG A 54 3.32 3.22 11.84
CA ARG A 54 4.45 3.79 11.08
C ARG A 54 5.79 3.34 11.66
N GLN A 55 5.94 3.32 12.99
CA GLN A 55 7.14 2.83 13.67
C GLN A 55 7.42 1.37 13.35
N SER A 56 6.42 0.49 13.42
CA SER A 56 6.56 -0.92 13.05
C SER A 56 7.10 -1.07 11.63
N VAL A 57 6.52 -0.38 10.65
CA VAL A 57 6.95 -0.45 9.24
C VAL A 57 8.35 0.16 9.04
N ASN A 58 8.63 1.27 9.69
CA ASN A 58 9.88 1.99 9.57
C ASN A 58 11.09 1.20 10.08
N LEU A 59 10.89 0.25 11.00
CA LEU A 59 11.96 -0.64 11.45
C LEU A 59 12.45 -1.55 10.31
N SER A 60 11.55 -2.09 9.49
CA SER A 60 11.91 -2.89 8.31
C SER A 60 12.70 -2.07 7.29
N TRP A 61 12.37 -0.78 7.16
CA TRP A 61 13.04 0.17 6.25
C TRP A 61 14.14 1.00 6.91
N LYS A 62 14.60 0.63 8.12
CA LYS A 62 15.57 1.41 8.91
C LYS A 62 16.86 1.66 8.13
N GLY A 63 17.14 2.94 7.87
CA GLY A 63 18.32 3.39 7.14
C GLY A 63 18.23 3.21 5.62
N LEU A 64 17.18 2.55 5.13
CA LEU A 64 16.92 2.34 3.71
C LEU A 64 16.15 3.51 3.11
N VAL A 65 15.27 4.15 3.87
CA VAL A 65 14.54 5.35 3.40
C VAL A 65 15.05 6.61 4.10
N LYS A 66 14.87 7.78 3.46
CA LYS A 66 15.26 9.09 3.99
C LYS A 66 14.30 9.61 5.08
N VAL A 67 13.88 8.73 6.00
CA VAL A 67 13.06 9.08 7.17
C VAL A 67 13.58 8.39 8.43
N CYS A 68 13.36 9.03 9.59
CA CYS A 68 13.75 8.48 10.88
C CYS A 68 12.96 7.20 11.17
N PRO A 69 13.62 6.09 11.55
CA PRO A 69 12.94 4.83 11.84
C PRO A 69 12.01 4.92 13.06
N THR A 70 12.26 5.86 13.97
CA THR A 70 11.49 6.01 15.22
C THR A 70 10.34 7.01 15.11
N CYS A 71 10.55 8.20 14.53
CA CYS A 71 9.50 9.23 14.50
C CYS A 71 8.98 9.54 13.10
N GLY A 72 9.56 8.94 12.05
CA GLY A 72 9.16 9.19 10.66
C GLY A 72 9.56 10.57 10.12
N SER A 73 10.32 11.37 10.87
CA SER A 73 10.80 12.68 10.41
C SER A 73 11.81 12.56 9.27
N SER A 74 11.72 13.43 8.27
CA SER A 74 12.71 13.58 7.21
C SER A 74 13.86 14.54 7.58
N SER A 75 13.79 15.20 8.75
CA SER A 75 14.83 16.11 9.25
C SER A 75 16.02 15.33 9.79
N LEU A 76 16.91 14.93 8.89
CA LEU A 76 18.05 14.05 9.14
C LEU A 76 19.37 14.76 8.85
N LYS A 77 20.39 14.55 9.68
CA LYS A 77 21.77 15.00 9.43
C LYS A 77 22.76 13.83 9.49
N LYS A 78 23.84 13.92 8.71
CA LYS A 78 24.98 12.98 8.80
C LYS A 78 25.62 13.08 10.21
N TYR A 79 26.03 11.95 10.77
CA TYR A 79 26.51 11.86 12.16
C TYR A 79 27.67 10.86 12.33
N GLY A 80 28.74 11.05 11.56
CA GLY A 80 29.94 10.20 11.62
C GLY A 80 29.67 8.75 11.21
N PHE A 81 30.45 7.82 11.76
CA PHE A 81 30.45 6.40 11.40
C PHE A 81 30.31 5.49 12.62
N SER A 82 29.86 4.27 12.41
CA SER A 82 29.87 3.20 13.41
C SER A 82 31.28 2.61 13.58
N ALA A 83 31.48 1.80 14.61
CA ALA A 83 32.74 1.06 14.79
C ALA A 83 33.04 0.11 13.60
N GLN A 84 32.01 -0.27 12.84
CA GLN A 84 32.13 -1.10 11.63
C GLN A 84 32.28 -0.26 10.36
N GLY A 85 32.50 1.06 10.47
CA GLY A 85 32.67 1.97 9.34
C GLY A 85 31.37 2.35 8.62
N GLU A 86 30.20 1.98 9.14
CA GLU A 86 28.93 2.31 8.49
C GLU A 86 28.46 3.74 8.82
N PRO A 87 27.96 4.51 7.84
CA PRO A 87 27.45 5.86 8.07
C PRO A 87 26.32 5.89 9.10
N ARG A 88 26.41 6.84 10.02
CA ARG A 88 25.36 7.14 10.98
C ARG A 88 24.59 8.39 10.59
N VAL A 89 23.31 8.37 10.88
CA VAL A 89 22.37 9.46 10.66
C VAL A 89 21.74 9.83 11.99
N TYR A 90 21.58 11.13 12.23
CA TYR A 90 20.94 11.69 13.43
C TYR A 90 19.62 12.36 13.05
N CYS A 91 18.55 12.02 13.77
CA CYS A 91 17.26 12.66 13.61
C CYS A 91 17.18 13.95 14.44
N LEU A 92 16.89 15.08 13.79
CA LEU A 92 16.77 16.38 14.47
C LEU A 92 15.49 16.49 15.32
N GLN A 93 14.50 15.64 15.09
CA GLN A 93 13.21 15.71 15.79
C GLN A 93 13.14 14.85 17.05
N CYS A 94 13.72 13.64 17.05
CA CYS A 94 13.71 12.76 18.22
C CYS A 94 15.11 12.51 18.80
N HIS A 95 16.13 13.16 18.23
CA HIS A 95 17.53 13.10 18.68
C HIS A 95 18.16 11.69 18.70
N LYS A 96 17.50 10.70 18.08
CA LYS A 96 18.03 9.34 17.95
C LYS A 96 18.96 9.20 16.75
N THR A 97 19.96 8.35 16.90
CA THR A 97 20.88 7.96 15.82
C THR A 97 20.52 6.58 15.26
N PHE A 98 20.80 6.38 13.98
CA PHE A 98 20.64 5.08 13.32
C PHE A 98 21.65 4.92 12.18
N ILE A 99 21.87 3.67 11.78
CA ILE A 99 22.78 3.32 10.69
C ILE A 99 22.04 3.44 9.36
N SER A 100 22.70 4.07 8.36
CA SER A 100 22.31 4.03 6.96
C SER A 100 23.27 3.07 6.26
N PRO A 101 22.87 1.80 6.02
CA PRO A 101 23.78 0.79 5.48
C PRO A 101 24.23 1.17 4.07
N VAL A 102 25.48 0.83 3.73
CA VAL A 102 26.08 1.05 2.40
C VAL A 102 26.28 -0.26 1.65
N ARG A 103 26.54 -1.36 2.37
CA ARG A 103 26.69 -2.69 1.80
C ARG A 103 25.98 -3.70 2.69
N HIS A 104 25.35 -4.69 2.08
CA HIS A 104 24.88 -5.85 2.82
C HIS A 104 26.06 -6.77 3.12
N LYS A 105 26.04 -7.47 4.26
CA LYS A 105 27.01 -8.54 4.52
C LYS A 105 26.59 -9.79 3.75
N ASP A 106 27.55 -10.46 3.12
CA ASP A 106 27.28 -11.71 2.41
C ASP A 106 26.90 -12.81 3.42
N ASP A 107 25.74 -13.43 3.21
CA ASP A 107 25.25 -14.59 3.97
C ASP A 107 24.73 -15.58 2.92
N PRO A 108 25.51 -16.63 2.57
CA PRO A 108 25.17 -17.57 1.49
C PRO A 108 23.78 -18.19 1.63
N ARG A 109 23.31 -18.37 2.88
CA ARG A 109 21.97 -18.88 3.17
C ARG A 109 20.85 -18.04 2.58
N LEU A 110 21.09 -16.75 2.30
CA LEU A 110 20.09 -15.87 1.68
C LEU A 110 19.88 -16.22 0.20
N GLU A 111 20.93 -16.64 -0.50
CA GLU A 111 20.83 -17.07 -1.90
C GLU A 111 20.15 -18.44 -2.00
N ASP A 112 20.51 -19.36 -1.11
CA ASP A 112 19.82 -20.64 -1.01
C ASP A 112 18.34 -20.48 -0.67
N LEU A 113 18.01 -19.63 0.31
CA LEU A 113 16.62 -19.34 0.66
C LEU A 113 15.85 -18.73 -0.52
N ALA A 114 16.46 -17.77 -1.22
CA ALA A 114 15.88 -17.13 -2.39
C ALA A 114 15.55 -18.15 -3.49
N ARG A 115 16.51 -19.02 -3.81
CA ARG A 115 16.35 -20.11 -4.78
C ARG A 115 15.23 -21.07 -4.38
N LEU A 116 15.22 -21.54 -3.13
CA LEU A 116 14.22 -22.47 -2.63
C LEU A 116 12.80 -21.88 -2.63
N ILE A 117 12.66 -20.57 -2.36
CA ILE A 117 11.36 -19.89 -2.49
C ILE A 117 10.91 -19.87 -3.95
N LEU A 118 11.80 -19.58 -4.92
CA LEU A 118 11.45 -19.57 -6.34
C LEU A 118 11.04 -20.95 -6.85
N GLU A 119 11.71 -21.99 -6.38
CA GLU A 119 11.42 -23.40 -6.72
C GLU A 119 10.13 -23.93 -6.06
N GLY A 120 9.56 -23.21 -5.09
CA GLY A 120 8.37 -23.67 -4.39
C GLY A 120 8.64 -24.73 -3.30
N ALA A 121 9.88 -24.85 -2.81
CA ALA A 121 10.29 -25.87 -1.86
C ALA A 121 9.46 -25.84 -0.56
N SER A 122 9.27 -26.98 0.09
CA SER A 122 8.48 -27.02 1.33
C SER A 122 9.17 -26.32 2.50
N LEU A 123 8.41 -25.86 3.51
CA LEU A 123 9.00 -25.30 4.74
C LEU A 123 9.89 -26.30 5.50
N VAL A 124 9.70 -27.60 5.30
CA VAL A 124 10.55 -28.65 5.88
C VAL A 124 11.87 -28.72 5.13
N ASP A 125 11.83 -28.72 3.81
CA ASP A 125 13.03 -28.77 2.96
C ASP A 125 13.89 -27.52 3.15
N ILE A 126 13.26 -26.34 3.24
CA ILE A 126 13.97 -25.08 3.50
C ILE A 126 14.71 -25.13 4.83
N ARG A 127 14.05 -25.58 5.90
CA ARG A 127 14.68 -25.68 7.23
C ARG A 127 15.84 -26.67 7.24
N THR A 128 15.67 -27.79 6.54
CA THR A 128 16.69 -28.84 6.41
C THR A 128 17.89 -28.32 5.62
N ALA A 129 17.66 -27.75 4.43
CA ALA A 129 18.71 -27.23 3.55
C ALA A 129 19.51 -26.09 4.20
N LEU A 130 18.84 -25.21 4.96
CA LEU A 130 19.50 -24.10 5.64
C LEU A 130 20.03 -24.45 7.04
N SER A 131 19.77 -25.67 7.52
CA SER A 131 20.09 -26.12 8.88
C SER A 131 19.57 -25.16 9.96
N VAL A 132 18.28 -24.78 9.87
CA VAL A 132 17.61 -23.86 10.81
C VAL A 132 16.32 -24.44 11.36
N ASP A 133 15.98 -24.07 12.60
CA ASP A 133 14.66 -24.30 13.18
C ASP A 133 13.64 -23.24 12.70
N SER A 134 12.42 -23.27 13.23
CA SER A 134 11.38 -22.29 12.89
C SER A 134 11.78 -20.86 13.27
N THR A 135 12.47 -20.67 14.40
CA THR A 135 12.97 -19.36 14.84
C THR A 135 14.09 -18.86 13.94
N GLY A 136 15.01 -19.75 13.58
CA GLY A 136 16.10 -19.49 12.64
C GLY A 136 15.56 -19.11 11.26
N LEU A 137 14.54 -19.82 10.75
CA LEU A 137 13.90 -19.48 9.48
C LEU A 137 13.32 -18.06 9.49
N ASN A 138 12.62 -17.66 10.55
CA ASN A 138 12.12 -16.28 10.69
C ASN A 138 13.25 -15.25 10.58
N ARG A 139 14.39 -15.48 11.26
CA ARG A 139 15.55 -14.58 11.20
C ARG A 139 16.17 -14.51 9.81
N VAL A 140 16.27 -15.64 9.10
CA VAL A 140 16.84 -15.66 7.74
C VAL A 140 15.88 -14.96 6.75
N LEU A 141 14.56 -15.15 6.88
CA LEU A 141 13.56 -14.43 6.09
C LEU A 141 13.63 -12.91 6.31
N GLN A 142 13.75 -12.45 7.55
CA GLN A 142 13.91 -11.02 7.86
C GLN A 142 15.19 -10.44 7.25
N LYS A 143 16.30 -11.18 7.29
CA LYS A 143 17.55 -10.79 6.62
C LYS A 143 17.38 -10.71 5.10
N LEU A 144 16.69 -11.68 4.50
CA LEU A 144 16.41 -11.69 3.06
C LEU A 144 15.55 -10.48 2.66
N SER A 145 14.45 -10.22 3.37
CA SER A 145 13.61 -9.02 3.21
C SER A 145 14.45 -7.74 3.28
N ARG A 146 15.37 -7.65 4.25
CA ARG A 146 16.26 -6.48 4.39
C ARG A 146 17.23 -6.35 3.21
N LYS A 147 17.85 -7.44 2.75
CA LYS A 147 18.75 -7.46 1.58
C LYS A 147 18.02 -6.95 0.33
N VAL A 148 16.83 -7.47 0.05
CA VAL A 148 16.07 -7.08 -1.15
C VAL A 148 15.49 -5.67 -1.06
N ASN A 149 15.03 -5.22 0.11
CA ASN A 149 14.58 -3.84 0.30
C ASN A 149 15.73 -2.82 0.08
N GLN A 150 16.96 -3.20 0.40
CA GLN A 150 18.13 -2.38 0.10
C GLN A 150 18.38 -2.30 -1.41
N ALA A 151 18.34 -3.43 -2.12
CA ALA A 151 18.49 -3.45 -3.58
C ALA A 151 17.38 -2.65 -4.29
N GLU A 152 16.13 -2.79 -3.84
CA GLU A 152 14.98 -2.03 -4.39
C GLU A 152 15.11 -0.53 -4.21
N ARG A 153 15.68 -0.09 -3.08
CA ARG A 153 15.92 1.34 -2.82
C ARG A 153 16.94 1.95 -3.78
N GLU A 154 17.91 1.17 -4.26
CA GLU A 154 18.95 1.66 -5.17
C GLU A 154 18.41 1.86 -6.60
N PHE A 155 17.24 1.28 -6.91
CA PHE A 155 16.62 1.47 -8.21
C PHE A 155 16.13 2.89 -8.41
N VAL A 156 16.43 3.45 -9.59
CA VAL A 156 16.04 4.79 -9.98
C VAL A 156 15.06 4.69 -11.14
N ILE A 157 13.84 5.17 -10.94
CA ILE A 157 12.85 5.25 -12.01
C ILE A 157 13.33 6.33 -13.00
N PRO A 158 13.50 6.01 -14.30
CA PRO A 158 14.06 6.94 -15.27
C PRO A 158 13.09 8.05 -15.69
N LYS A 159 11.77 7.84 -15.51
CA LYS A 159 10.73 8.78 -15.94
C LYS A 159 10.38 9.80 -14.85
N PHE A 160 10.12 11.04 -15.29
CA PHE A 160 9.64 12.12 -14.43
C PHE A 160 8.12 12.08 -14.22
N ASP A 161 7.38 11.61 -15.22
CA ASP A 161 5.93 11.45 -15.16
C ASP A 161 5.60 9.99 -14.83
N LEU A 162 5.08 9.77 -13.63
CA LEU A 162 4.79 8.44 -13.13
C LEU A 162 3.32 8.12 -13.28
N VAL A 163 3.03 6.90 -13.73
CA VAL A 163 1.68 6.34 -13.71
C VAL A 163 1.72 5.15 -12.77
N MET A 164 0.86 5.15 -11.77
CA MET A 164 0.85 4.12 -10.73
C MET A 164 -0.51 3.48 -10.63
N SER A 165 -0.56 2.15 -10.57
CA SER A 165 -1.75 1.45 -10.10
C SER A 165 -1.59 1.00 -8.65
N THR A 166 -2.67 1.01 -7.88
CA THR A 166 -2.69 0.44 -6.53
C THR A 166 -3.91 -0.44 -6.34
N ARG A 167 -3.68 -1.68 -5.94
CA ARG A 167 -4.73 -2.64 -5.63
C ARG A 167 -4.58 -3.22 -4.25
N ALA A 168 -5.71 -3.63 -3.70
CA ALA A 168 -5.75 -4.45 -2.51
C ALA A 168 -6.02 -5.92 -2.83
N PHE A 169 -5.43 -6.81 -2.05
CA PHE A 169 -5.69 -8.23 -2.11
C PHE A 169 -5.47 -8.88 -0.74
N ARG A 170 -5.67 -10.18 -0.66
CA ARG A 170 -5.56 -10.95 0.59
C ARG A 170 -4.62 -12.12 0.42
N ILE A 171 -3.89 -12.44 1.48
CA ILE A 171 -3.04 -13.63 1.56
C ILE A 171 -3.33 -14.36 2.85
N LYS A 172 -3.52 -15.67 2.77
CA LYS A 172 -3.78 -16.51 3.94
C LYS A 172 -2.51 -16.68 4.77
N PHE A 173 -2.67 -17.02 6.04
CA PHE A 173 -1.56 -17.34 6.92
C PHE A 173 -1.94 -18.46 7.89
N ASN A 174 -0.92 -19.06 8.52
CA ASN A 174 -1.08 -20.13 9.51
C ASN A 174 -1.90 -21.35 9.03
N GLY A 175 -1.99 -21.59 7.72
CA GLY A 175 -2.76 -22.69 7.14
C GLY A 175 -4.26 -22.61 7.42
N SER A 176 -4.77 -21.40 7.67
CA SER A 176 -6.17 -21.16 8.05
C SER A 176 -6.89 -20.29 7.02
N ASP A 177 -8.18 -20.03 7.23
CA ASP A 177 -8.92 -19.05 6.43
C ASP A 177 -8.66 -17.60 6.85
N ASN A 178 -7.81 -17.38 7.86
CA ASN A 178 -7.39 -16.05 8.25
C ASN A 178 -6.47 -15.45 7.18
N SER A 179 -6.68 -14.17 6.89
CA SER A 179 -5.93 -13.48 5.84
C SER A 179 -5.33 -12.16 6.33
N LEU A 180 -4.21 -11.77 5.73
CA LEU A 180 -3.70 -10.41 5.76
C LEU A 180 -4.40 -9.58 4.70
N TYR A 181 -4.67 -8.30 5.00
CA TYR A 181 -5.00 -7.31 3.98
C TYR A 181 -3.70 -6.73 3.42
N VAL A 182 -3.53 -6.81 2.10
CA VAL A 182 -2.29 -6.41 1.41
C VAL A 182 -2.59 -5.32 0.39
N LEU A 183 -1.76 -4.28 0.36
CA LEU A 183 -1.74 -3.25 -0.66
C LEU A 183 -0.47 -3.40 -1.50
N VAL A 184 -0.63 -3.24 -2.81
CA VAL A 184 0.49 -3.17 -3.75
C VAL A 184 0.35 -1.94 -4.64
N THR A 185 1.43 -1.19 -4.82
CA THR A 185 1.54 -0.14 -5.83
C THR A 185 2.58 -0.52 -6.87
N VAL A 186 2.21 -0.41 -8.15
CA VAL A 186 3.07 -0.68 -9.31
C VAL A 186 3.19 0.60 -10.14
N GLU A 187 4.38 0.85 -10.68
CA GLU A 187 4.58 1.87 -11.72
C GLU A 187 4.31 1.23 -13.09
N GLU A 188 3.26 1.68 -13.77
CA GLU A 188 2.68 1.01 -14.93
C GLU A 188 3.61 0.99 -16.14
N ASN A 189 4.51 1.97 -16.31
CA ASN A 189 5.36 2.00 -17.50
C ASN A 189 6.51 0.99 -17.44
N SER A 190 7.09 0.79 -16.26
CA SER A 190 8.18 -0.16 -16.03
C SER A 190 7.69 -1.53 -15.56
N GLY A 191 6.40 -1.64 -15.21
CA GLY A 191 5.85 -2.83 -14.55
C GLY A 191 6.41 -3.06 -13.15
N ARG A 192 7.20 -2.13 -12.60
CA ARG A 192 7.92 -2.35 -11.34
C ARG A 192 6.99 -2.12 -10.16
N VAL A 193 6.97 -3.09 -9.25
CA VAL A 193 6.29 -2.97 -7.96
C VAL A 193 7.11 -2.05 -7.05
N ILE A 194 6.54 -0.91 -6.69
CA ILE A 194 7.18 0.10 -5.84
C ILE A 194 7.08 -0.30 -4.37
N ALA A 195 5.91 -0.73 -3.92
CA ALA A 195 5.69 -1.09 -2.53
C ALA A 195 4.66 -2.20 -2.39
N VAL A 196 4.88 -3.06 -1.40
CA VAL A 196 3.90 -4.02 -0.88
C VAL A 196 3.77 -3.76 0.62
N SER A 197 2.56 -3.72 1.16
CA SER A 197 2.34 -3.49 2.58
C SER A 197 1.17 -4.31 3.09
N THR A 198 1.28 -4.81 4.32
CA THR A 198 0.21 -5.58 4.96
C THR A 198 -0.32 -4.83 6.18
N ASN A 199 -1.45 -5.29 6.70
CA ASN A 199 -2.02 -4.78 7.95
C ASN A 199 -1.50 -5.50 9.21
N TYR A 200 -0.38 -6.24 9.12
CA TYR A 200 0.29 -6.81 10.28
C TYR A 200 1.19 -5.77 10.97
N SER A 201 1.03 -5.62 12.28
CA SER A 201 1.84 -4.72 13.10
C SER A 201 2.62 -5.51 14.15
N THR A 202 3.88 -5.15 14.36
CA THR A 202 4.69 -5.67 15.49
C THR A 202 4.58 -4.78 16.73
N GLN A 203 3.81 -3.69 16.64
CA GLN A 203 3.59 -2.74 17.72
C GLN A 203 2.11 -2.72 18.07
N PRO A 204 1.76 -2.65 19.36
CA PRO A 204 0.38 -2.51 19.75
C PRO A 204 -0.18 -1.15 19.33
N VAL A 205 -1.43 -1.13 18.86
CA VAL A 205 -2.20 0.08 18.57
C VAL A 205 -3.44 0.14 19.46
N GLU A 206 -4.14 1.27 19.46
CA GLU A 206 -5.39 1.43 20.22
C GLU A 206 -6.45 0.43 19.75
N ASP A 207 -7.31 -0.02 20.67
CA ASP A 207 -8.27 -1.10 20.43
C ASP A 207 -9.21 -0.81 19.25
N GLU A 208 -9.59 0.47 19.05
CA GLU A 208 -10.45 0.89 17.94
C GLU A 208 -9.80 0.74 16.56
N TYR A 209 -8.47 0.57 16.51
CA TYR A 209 -7.69 0.35 15.30
C TYR A 209 -7.20 -1.08 15.14
N GLN A 210 -7.50 -1.97 16.09
CA GLN A 210 -7.30 -3.40 15.92
C GLN A 210 -8.40 -3.94 14.99
N TYR A 211 -8.04 -4.87 14.11
CA TYR A 211 -8.97 -5.47 13.18
C TYR A 211 -9.52 -6.78 13.76
N VAL A 212 -10.84 -6.85 13.90
CA VAL A 212 -11.56 -8.05 14.34
C VAL A 212 -12.83 -8.16 13.51
N SER A 213 -12.89 -9.16 12.63
CA SER A 213 -14.10 -9.51 11.90
C SER A 213 -14.05 -10.95 11.43
N TYR A 214 -15.21 -11.60 11.40
CA TYR A 214 -15.43 -12.90 10.77
C TYR A 214 -16.27 -12.77 9.49
N TYR A 215 -16.81 -11.58 9.24
CA TYR A 215 -17.61 -11.27 8.07
C TYR A 215 -16.70 -10.78 6.93
N GLU A 216 -17.13 -11.01 5.70
CA GLU A 216 -16.47 -10.51 4.50
C GLU A 216 -17.47 -9.73 3.66
N GLU A 217 -17.15 -8.47 3.41
CA GLU A 217 -17.81 -7.65 2.41
C GLU A 217 -17.61 -8.23 1.01
N ARG A 218 -18.65 -8.88 0.47
CA ARG A 218 -18.64 -9.41 -0.90
C ARG A 218 -19.46 -8.53 -1.83
N LEU A 219 -18.88 -8.21 -2.98
CA LEU A 219 -19.59 -7.56 -4.08
C LEU A 219 -20.13 -8.64 -5.03
N PRO A 220 -21.47 -8.80 -5.14
CA PRO A 220 -22.02 -9.73 -6.11
C PRO A 220 -21.61 -9.36 -7.54
N PRO A 221 -21.49 -10.34 -8.46
CA PRO A 221 -21.20 -10.08 -9.87
C PRO A 221 -22.16 -9.06 -10.49
N GLY A 222 -21.67 -8.36 -11.51
CA GLY A 222 -22.45 -7.38 -12.26
C GLY A 222 -21.58 -6.57 -13.21
N THR A 223 -22.20 -5.64 -13.93
CA THR A 223 -21.46 -4.64 -14.72
C THR A 223 -20.57 -3.79 -13.80
N LEU A 224 -19.52 -3.15 -14.33
CA LEU A 224 -18.69 -2.25 -13.52
C LEU A 224 -19.48 -1.13 -12.84
N ALA A 225 -20.52 -0.58 -13.48
CA ALA A 225 -21.38 0.43 -12.87
C ALA A 225 -22.09 -0.08 -11.60
N HIS A 226 -22.73 -1.25 -11.68
CA HIS A 226 -23.32 -1.93 -10.52
C HIS A 226 -22.28 -2.21 -9.41
N LEU A 227 -21.06 -2.63 -9.75
CA LEU A 227 -20.01 -2.88 -8.74
C LEU A 227 -19.62 -1.60 -8.00
N VAL A 228 -19.48 -0.48 -8.72
CA VAL A 228 -19.20 0.85 -8.14
C VAL A 228 -20.34 1.28 -7.21
N GLN A 229 -21.58 1.25 -7.69
CA GLN A 229 -22.75 1.71 -6.92
C GLN A 229 -22.97 0.86 -5.65
N ARG A 230 -22.81 -0.46 -5.75
CA ARG A 230 -22.89 -1.35 -4.60
C ARG A 230 -21.77 -1.07 -3.59
N LYS A 231 -20.55 -0.78 -4.06
CA LYS A 231 -19.44 -0.45 -3.16
C LYS A 231 -19.67 0.86 -2.41
N GLU A 232 -20.22 1.88 -3.06
CA GLU A 232 -20.62 3.13 -2.39
C GLU A 232 -21.67 2.87 -1.30
N LEU A 233 -22.72 2.11 -1.61
CA LEU A 233 -23.77 1.75 -0.65
C LEU A 233 -23.23 0.94 0.54
N MET A 234 -22.31 0.01 0.30
CA MET A 234 -21.63 -0.73 1.38
C MET A 234 -20.82 0.20 2.27
N THR A 235 -20.04 1.11 1.67
CA THR A 235 -19.22 2.08 2.42
C THR A 235 -20.08 3.00 3.29
N MET A 236 -21.24 3.45 2.80
CA MET A 236 -22.19 4.26 3.57
C MET A 236 -22.78 3.56 4.79
N ARG A 237 -22.91 2.22 4.74
CA ARG A 237 -23.51 1.44 5.81
C ARG A 237 -22.53 1.13 6.94
N ARG A 238 -21.23 1.37 6.74
CA ARG A 238 -20.22 1.18 7.78
C ARG A 238 -20.39 2.23 8.88
N ASN A 239 -20.17 1.82 10.12
CA ASN A 239 -20.18 2.73 11.27
C ASN A 239 -19.09 3.82 11.15
N ILE A 240 -17.90 3.41 10.70
CA ILE A 240 -16.80 4.31 10.32
C ILE A 240 -16.45 4.00 8.87
N LEU A 241 -16.28 5.03 8.04
CA LEU A 241 -16.14 4.84 6.59
C LEU A 241 -15.00 3.88 6.19
N PHE A 242 -13.93 3.84 6.98
CA PHE A 242 -12.77 3.00 6.74
C PHE A 242 -12.84 1.58 7.31
N ASP A 243 -13.89 1.24 8.07
CA ASP A 243 -14.06 -0.08 8.71
C ASP A 243 -14.53 -1.11 7.68
N VAL A 244 -13.62 -1.51 6.79
CA VAL A 244 -13.86 -2.59 5.82
C VAL A 244 -13.76 -3.95 6.49
N ASP A 245 -14.76 -4.80 6.30
CA ASP A 245 -14.69 -6.22 6.67
C ASP A 245 -14.13 -7.04 5.50
N TYR A 246 -12.86 -7.45 5.57
CA TYR A 246 -12.20 -8.23 4.51
C TYR A 246 -12.17 -9.75 4.80
N GLY A 247 -12.86 -10.21 5.84
CA GLY A 247 -12.91 -11.60 6.27
C GLY A 247 -12.13 -11.88 7.56
N PRO A 248 -12.07 -13.17 7.97
CA PRO A 248 -11.37 -13.63 9.16
C PRO A 248 -9.89 -13.25 9.17
N ALA A 249 -9.41 -12.84 10.35
CA ALA A 249 -8.02 -12.44 10.53
C ALA A 249 -7.56 -12.61 12.01
N THR A 250 -7.73 -13.81 12.55
CA THR A 250 -7.34 -14.13 13.94
C THR A 250 -5.92 -14.65 14.00
N LEU A 251 -5.10 -14.05 14.87
CA LEU A 251 -3.74 -14.53 15.16
C LEU A 251 -3.74 -15.66 16.19
N TYR A 252 -2.67 -16.44 16.23
CA TYR A 252 -2.44 -17.36 17.33
C TYR A 252 -2.21 -16.61 18.65
N ARG A 253 -2.59 -17.23 19.77
CA ARG A 253 -2.52 -16.62 21.11
C ARG A 253 -1.15 -16.07 21.49
N ASN A 254 -0.07 -16.68 20.97
CA ASN A 254 1.31 -16.31 21.28
C ASN A 254 1.99 -15.53 20.13
N ASP A 255 1.23 -15.05 19.14
CA ASP A 255 1.79 -14.16 18.13
C ASP A 255 2.17 -12.83 18.79
N SER A 256 3.38 -12.35 18.52
CA SER A 256 3.91 -11.11 19.09
C SER A 256 3.32 -9.85 18.46
N GLY A 257 2.63 -9.98 17.32
CA GLY A 257 2.02 -8.88 16.59
C GLY A 257 0.52 -8.77 16.78
N MET A 258 -0.10 -7.94 15.94
CA MET A 258 -1.54 -7.78 15.83
C MET A 258 -1.94 -7.42 14.42
N LEU A 259 -3.20 -7.65 14.07
CA LEU A 259 -3.77 -7.15 12.82
C LEU A 259 -4.50 -5.84 13.10
N VAL A 260 -4.15 -4.83 12.32
CA VAL A 260 -4.73 -3.50 12.42
C VAL A 260 -5.73 -3.26 11.29
N LYS A 261 -6.61 -2.29 11.46
CA LYS A 261 -7.55 -1.87 10.44
C LYS A 261 -6.81 -1.34 9.19
N PRO A 262 -7.24 -1.67 7.96
CA PRO A 262 -6.55 -1.30 6.72
C PRO A 262 -6.29 0.20 6.48
N VAL A 263 -6.94 1.09 7.22
CA VAL A 263 -6.66 2.53 7.16
C VAL A 263 -5.22 2.88 7.54
N LEU A 264 -4.66 2.23 8.56
CA LEU A 264 -3.27 2.50 8.99
C LEU A 264 -2.23 2.09 7.94
N PRO A 265 -2.26 0.86 7.39
CA PRO A 265 -1.36 0.48 6.32
C PRO A 265 -1.58 1.30 5.05
N ALA A 266 -2.81 1.69 4.69
CA ALA A 266 -3.01 2.55 3.52
C ALA A 266 -2.27 3.88 3.62
N TYR A 267 -2.39 4.58 4.75
CA TYR A 267 -1.67 5.83 4.97
C TYR A 267 -0.16 5.65 4.94
N ARG A 268 0.35 4.61 5.61
CA ARG A 268 1.80 4.37 5.61
C ARG A 268 2.31 3.92 4.24
N HIS A 269 1.53 3.14 3.51
CA HIS A 269 1.86 2.62 2.19
C HIS A 269 2.12 3.75 1.20
N PHE A 270 1.21 4.72 1.11
CA PHE A 270 1.41 5.86 0.21
C PHE A 270 2.51 6.82 0.67
N GLU A 271 2.74 6.96 1.99
CA GLU A 271 3.95 7.64 2.47
C GLU A 271 5.23 6.94 2.00
N LEU A 272 5.25 5.59 1.96
CA LEU A 272 6.39 4.80 1.50
C LEU A 272 6.57 4.91 -0.02
N VAL A 273 5.49 4.74 -0.79
CA VAL A 273 5.47 4.93 -2.25
C VAL A 273 6.05 6.29 -2.59
N LYS A 274 5.54 7.36 -1.97
CA LYS A 274 6.07 8.70 -2.18
C LYS A 274 7.56 8.77 -1.84
N THR A 275 7.96 8.26 -0.67
CA THR A 275 9.39 8.29 -0.27
C THR A 275 10.32 7.60 -1.27
N LEU A 276 9.83 6.55 -1.95
CA LEU A 276 10.61 5.78 -2.93
C LEU A 276 10.61 6.40 -4.34
N THR A 277 9.73 7.38 -4.63
CA THR A 277 9.58 7.93 -5.99
C THR A 277 9.76 9.45 -6.10
N ASP A 278 9.59 10.20 -5.01
CA ASP A 278 9.43 11.66 -5.02
C ASP A 278 10.68 12.44 -5.47
N GLU A 279 11.88 11.90 -5.27
CA GLU A 279 13.13 12.63 -5.56
C GLU A 279 13.26 13.10 -7.01
N ARG A 280 12.58 12.44 -7.95
CA ARG A 280 12.63 12.76 -9.38
C ARG A 280 11.26 12.92 -10.03
N SER A 281 10.15 12.61 -9.36
CA SER A 281 8.84 12.73 -10.00
C SER A 281 8.40 14.20 -10.15
N LEU A 282 8.03 14.59 -11.37
CA LEU A 282 7.42 15.89 -11.66
C LEU A 282 5.90 15.81 -11.53
N ASN A 283 5.29 14.86 -12.24
CA ASN A 283 3.86 14.57 -12.17
C ASN A 283 3.62 13.10 -11.82
N VAL A 284 2.52 12.84 -11.10
CA VAL A 284 2.13 11.49 -10.71
C VAL A 284 0.64 11.29 -10.97
N GLN A 285 0.29 10.22 -11.67
CA GLN A 285 -1.07 9.75 -11.84
C GLN A 285 -1.25 8.46 -11.02
N HIS A 286 -2.11 8.48 -10.03
CA HIS A 286 -2.52 7.30 -9.27
C HIS A 286 -3.88 6.80 -9.76
N TYR A 287 -3.91 5.54 -10.21
CA TYR A 287 -5.11 4.74 -10.39
C TYR A 287 -5.22 3.80 -9.18
N ILE A 288 -6.31 3.92 -8.44
CA ILE A 288 -6.45 3.20 -7.17
C ILE A 288 -7.73 2.38 -7.12
N ASP A 289 -7.67 1.27 -6.40
CA ASP A 289 -8.85 0.50 -6.04
C ASP A 289 -9.90 1.37 -5.33
N HIS A 290 -11.17 1.05 -5.55
CA HIS A 290 -12.32 1.80 -5.02
C HIS A 290 -12.56 1.54 -3.52
N GLU A 291 -11.71 2.15 -2.69
CA GLU A 291 -11.86 2.22 -1.23
C GLU A 291 -11.51 3.61 -0.68
N CYS A 292 -12.31 4.07 0.28
CA CYS A 292 -12.22 5.45 0.76
C CYS A 292 -10.92 5.73 1.54
N PHE A 293 -10.40 4.74 2.28
CA PHE A 293 -9.15 4.88 3.04
C PHE A 293 -7.91 4.76 2.16
N ILE A 294 -7.98 4.04 1.03
CA ILE A 294 -6.92 4.03 0.00
C ILE A 294 -6.80 5.42 -0.61
N LEU A 295 -7.93 6.03 -0.99
CA LEU A 295 -7.96 7.42 -1.43
C LEU A 295 -7.42 8.37 -0.36
N GLY A 296 -7.85 8.21 0.90
CA GLY A 296 -7.37 9.02 2.02
C GLY A 296 -5.85 8.96 2.17
N GLY A 297 -5.27 7.76 2.20
CA GLY A 297 -3.82 7.58 2.28
C GLY A 297 -3.08 8.20 1.08
N CYS A 298 -3.57 7.93 -0.14
CA CYS A 298 -2.97 8.43 -1.38
C CYS A 298 -2.98 9.96 -1.45
N MET A 299 -4.12 10.57 -1.17
CA MET A 299 -4.30 12.02 -1.20
C MET A 299 -3.45 12.69 -0.14
N MET A 300 -3.42 12.14 1.08
CA MET A 300 -2.69 12.74 2.18
C MET A 300 -1.16 12.64 2.01
N ALA A 301 -0.64 11.53 1.49
CA ALA A 301 0.78 11.45 1.14
C ALA A 301 1.16 12.48 0.05
N ASN A 302 0.25 12.74 -0.89
CA ASN A 302 0.48 13.60 -2.05
C ASN A 302 -0.14 15.00 -1.97
N LEU A 303 -0.59 15.44 -0.79
CA LEU A 303 -1.43 16.63 -0.63
C LEU A 303 -0.88 17.88 -1.34
N GLN A 304 0.42 18.15 -1.16
CA GLN A 304 1.09 19.29 -1.80
C GLN A 304 1.08 19.18 -3.34
N HIS A 305 1.33 17.99 -3.89
CA HIS A 305 1.29 17.78 -5.35
C HIS A 305 -0.14 17.87 -5.88
N VAL A 306 -1.14 17.41 -5.12
CA VAL A 306 -2.55 17.54 -5.48
C VAL A 306 -2.94 19.03 -5.55
N GLN A 307 -2.58 19.81 -4.53
CA GLN A 307 -2.84 21.26 -4.49
C GLN A 307 -2.12 22.01 -5.62
N GLN A 308 -0.94 21.56 -6.01
CA GLN A 308 -0.17 22.13 -7.14
C GLN A 308 -0.61 21.61 -8.52
N GLY A 309 -1.58 20.69 -8.59
CA GLY A 309 -2.02 20.07 -9.85
C GLY A 309 -0.98 19.13 -10.49
N ARG A 310 0.00 18.67 -9.72
CA ARG A 310 1.06 17.72 -10.13
C ARG A 310 0.74 16.26 -9.80
N CYS A 311 -0.20 16.01 -8.89
CA CYS A 311 -0.68 14.68 -8.58
C CYS A 311 -2.15 14.56 -8.93
N HIS A 312 -2.50 13.51 -9.67
CA HIS A 312 -3.87 13.19 -10.04
C HIS A 312 -4.22 11.82 -9.50
N ILE A 313 -5.41 11.68 -8.92
CA ILE A 313 -5.89 10.44 -8.30
C ILE A 313 -7.21 10.07 -8.95
N SER A 314 -7.39 8.80 -9.27
CA SER A 314 -8.63 8.30 -9.86
C SER A 314 -8.97 6.93 -9.29
N PHE A 315 -10.24 6.72 -8.96
CA PHE A 315 -10.72 5.36 -8.73
C PHE A 315 -10.82 4.63 -10.06
N VAL A 316 -10.48 3.35 -10.05
CA VAL A 316 -10.60 2.47 -11.21
C VAL A 316 -11.25 1.15 -10.78
N LYS A 317 -12.14 0.65 -11.63
CA LYS A 317 -12.55 -0.76 -11.69
C LYS A 317 -12.22 -1.26 -13.09
N GLU A 318 -11.57 -2.40 -13.17
CA GLU A 318 -11.08 -2.97 -14.42
C GLU A 318 -11.40 -4.46 -14.46
N ARG A 319 -11.73 -4.96 -15.66
CA ARG A 319 -11.98 -6.37 -15.92
C ARG A 319 -11.48 -6.73 -17.32
N GLY A 320 -10.88 -7.91 -17.43
CA GLY A 320 -10.33 -8.44 -18.68
C GLY A 320 -8.86 -8.09 -18.86
N ASP A 321 -8.20 -8.74 -19.80
CA ASP A 321 -6.73 -8.75 -19.91
C ASP A 321 -6.19 -7.96 -21.10
N ARG A 322 -7.08 -7.41 -21.95
CA ARG A 322 -6.69 -6.76 -23.22
C ARG A 322 -7.27 -5.35 -23.32
N PRO A 323 -6.50 -4.31 -22.97
CA PRO A 323 -6.94 -2.94 -23.20
C PRO A 323 -7.23 -2.75 -24.68
N ALA A 324 -8.30 -2.01 -24.98
CA ALA A 324 -8.66 -1.76 -26.37
C ALA A 324 -7.64 -0.83 -27.03
N GLN A 325 -7.21 -1.19 -28.23
CA GLN A 325 -6.28 -0.39 -29.03
C GLN A 325 -6.94 0.80 -29.73
N ARG A 326 -8.29 0.89 -29.70
CA ARG A 326 -9.07 1.93 -30.37
C ARG A 326 -9.71 2.85 -29.34
N ASP A 327 -9.94 4.10 -29.73
CA ASP A 327 -10.74 5.04 -28.92
C ASP A 327 -12.17 4.50 -28.75
N ILE A 328 -12.55 4.18 -27.51
CA ILE A 328 -13.90 3.72 -27.16
C ILE A 328 -14.69 4.91 -26.62
N PRO A 329 -15.92 5.18 -27.13
CA PRO A 329 -16.79 6.17 -26.53
C PRO A 329 -17.19 5.74 -25.11
N TYR A 330 -17.14 6.67 -24.15
CA TYR A 330 -17.52 6.36 -22.78
C TYR A 330 -19.00 6.59 -22.51
N ARG A 331 -19.56 5.85 -21.55
CA ARG A 331 -20.85 6.16 -20.92
C ARG A 331 -20.62 6.71 -19.52
N MET A 332 -21.36 7.76 -19.16
CA MET A 332 -21.31 8.35 -17.83
C MET A 332 -22.38 7.76 -16.92
N PHE A 333 -22.07 7.63 -15.64
CA PHE A 333 -23.04 7.31 -14.59
C PHE A 333 -22.61 7.93 -13.27
N GLN A 334 -23.57 8.15 -12.37
CA GLN A 334 -23.29 8.55 -11.00
C GLN A 334 -23.12 7.32 -10.11
N SER A 335 -22.14 7.36 -9.22
CA SER A 335 -21.87 6.27 -8.29
C SER A 335 -22.95 6.12 -7.23
N GLY A 336 -23.72 7.18 -6.97
CA GLY A 336 -24.48 7.27 -5.72
C GLY A 336 -23.55 7.35 -4.51
N GLY A 337 -24.19 7.36 -3.35
CA GLY A 337 -23.55 7.29 -2.05
C GLY A 337 -22.82 8.55 -1.57
N ILE A 338 -21.78 8.36 -0.74
CA ILE A 338 -21.21 9.46 0.09
C ILE A 338 -20.74 10.62 -0.77
N ARG A 339 -20.03 10.33 -1.86
CA ARG A 339 -19.43 11.35 -2.72
C ARG A 339 -20.19 11.61 -4.03
N ASN A 340 -21.10 10.71 -4.39
CA ASN A 340 -21.87 10.72 -5.63
C ASN A 340 -21.06 11.14 -6.88
N ASN A 341 -19.84 10.59 -7.01
CA ASN A 341 -18.91 11.01 -8.06
C ASN A 341 -19.40 10.61 -9.45
N VAL A 342 -18.92 11.32 -10.49
CA VAL A 342 -19.18 10.98 -11.90
C VAL A 342 -18.14 10.00 -12.41
N TRP A 343 -18.61 8.83 -12.85
CA TRP A 343 -17.79 7.77 -13.41
C TRP A 343 -17.97 7.67 -14.92
N ARG A 344 -16.92 7.22 -15.61
CA ARG A 344 -16.90 6.92 -17.04
C ARG A 344 -16.61 5.45 -17.25
N THR A 345 -17.45 4.77 -18.02
CA THR A 345 -17.23 3.39 -18.43
C THR A 345 -16.75 3.33 -19.88
N TYR A 346 -15.73 2.53 -20.12
CA TYR A 346 -15.23 2.17 -21.45
C TYR A 346 -15.28 0.65 -21.53
N SER A 347 -15.94 0.09 -22.53
CA SER A 347 -16.12 -1.37 -22.63
C SER A 347 -16.01 -1.84 -24.06
N THR A 348 -15.36 -2.98 -24.23
CA THR A 348 -15.39 -3.84 -25.41
C THR A 348 -15.97 -5.20 -25.02
N GLN A 349 -15.89 -6.18 -25.92
CA GLN A 349 -16.29 -7.56 -25.65
C GLN A 349 -15.46 -8.20 -24.52
N ASP A 350 -14.13 -8.03 -24.57
CA ASP A 350 -13.20 -8.77 -23.70
C ASP A 350 -12.58 -7.91 -22.58
N TYR A 351 -12.83 -6.60 -22.58
CA TYR A 351 -12.23 -5.66 -21.63
C TYR A 351 -13.15 -4.51 -21.27
N ALA A 352 -13.18 -4.15 -20.00
CA ALA A 352 -13.94 -3.02 -19.51
C ALA A 352 -13.21 -2.28 -18.38
N ILE A 353 -13.32 -0.95 -18.38
CA ILE A 353 -12.90 -0.09 -17.29
C ILE A 353 -14.04 0.84 -16.88
N ALA A 354 -14.09 1.16 -15.59
CA ALA A 354 -14.85 2.26 -15.04
C ALA A 354 -13.89 3.13 -14.24
N ALA A 355 -13.78 4.41 -14.57
CA ALA A 355 -12.85 5.32 -13.94
C ALA A 355 -13.54 6.62 -13.49
N CYS A 356 -13.09 7.13 -12.35
CA CYS A 356 -13.57 8.38 -11.77
C CYS A 356 -12.38 9.25 -11.36
N SER A 357 -12.27 10.45 -11.91
CA SER A 357 -11.28 11.42 -11.43
C SER A 357 -11.66 11.93 -10.06
N LEU A 358 -10.71 11.93 -9.13
CA LEU A 358 -10.87 12.35 -7.73
C LEU A 358 -9.99 13.55 -7.40
N THR A 359 -9.47 14.23 -8.42
CA THR A 359 -8.64 15.43 -8.32
C THR A 359 -8.81 16.18 -9.63
N SER A 360 -9.01 17.50 -9.62
CA SER A 360 -9.08 18.43 -10.78
C SER A 360 -9.54 17.83 -12.13
N ASN A 361 -10.66 18.31 -12.67
CA ASN A 361 -11.25 17.81 -13.92
C ASN A 361 -10.41 18.02 -15.21
N LYS A 362 -9.23 18.68 -15.13
CA LYS A 362 -8.40 19.08 -16.28
C LYS A 362 -7.85 17.91 -17.11
N LYS A 363 -7.78 16.69 -16.58
CA LYS A 363 -7.25 15.49 -17.28
C LYS A 363 -8.28 14.41 -17.57
N THR A 364 -9.56 14.78 -17.67
CA THR A 364 -10.65 13.82 -17.92
C THR A 364 -10.44 12.94 -19.16
N GLY A 365 -9.84 13.48 -20.23
CA GLY A 365 -9.51 12.72 -21.45
C GLY A 365 -8.47 11.60 -21.23
N MET A 366 -7.67 11.66 -20.16
CA MET A 366 -6.68 10.63 -19.83
C MET A 366 -7.32 9.41 -19.15
N LEU A 367 -8.57 9.50 -18.68
CA LEU A 367 -9.25 8.40 -17.98
C LEU A 367 -9.49 7.18 -18.88
N ARG A 368 -9.41 7.31 -20.20
CA ARG A 368 -9.45 6.17 -21.13
C ARG A 368 -8.21 5.27 -21.02
N HIS A 369 -7.12 5.79 -20.48
CA HIS A 369 -5.88 5.06 -20.20
C HIS A 369 -5.78 4.63 -18.73
N ALA A 370 -6.86 4.79 -17.96
CA ALA A 370 -6.89 4.34 -16.58
C ALA A 370 -6.78 2.82 -16.52
N THR A 371 -5.90 2.33 -15.64
CA THR A 371 -5.62 0.90 -15.53
C THR A 371 -5.19 0.54 -14.11
N LEU A 372 -5.45 -0.72 -13.76
CA LEU A 372 -4.90 -1.41 -12.60
C LEU A 372 -4.07 -2.63 -13.03
N ALA A 373 -3.66 -2.71 -14.30
CA ALA A 373 -3.05 -3.89 -14.90
C ALA A 373 -1.76 -4.31 -14.20
N GLY A 374 -0.81 -3.41 -13.96
CA GLY A 374 0.46 -3.75 -13.30
C GLY A 374 0.25 -4.37 -11.90
N ALA A 375 -0.59 -3.75 -11.07
CA ALA A 375 -0.95 -4.32 -9.77
C ALA A 375 -1.71 -5.66 -9.89
N THR A 376 -2.53 -5.82 -10.93
CA THR A 376 -3.24 -7.09 -11.22
C THR A 376 -2.27 -8.20 -11.62
N GLU A 377 -1.25 -7.87 -12.42
CA GLU A 377 -0.20 -8.79 -12.85
C GLU A 377 0.57 -9.31 -11.64
N PHE A 378 0.99 -8.42 -10.73
CA PHE A 378 1.67 -8.84 -9.50
C PHE A 378 0.78 -9.72 -8.61
N ILE A 379 -0.50 -9.38 -8.45
CA ILE A 379 -1.44 -10.20 -7.67
C ILE A 379 -1.59 -11.59 -8.32
N THR A 380 -1.67 -11.65 -9.64
CA THR A 380 -1.76 -12.91 -10.39
C THR A 380 -0.48 -13.73 -10.26
N TYR A 381 0.68 -13.07 -10.31
CA TYR A 381 1.97 -13.67 -10.04
C TYR A 381 2.03 -14.33 -8.66
N ILE A 382 1.57 -13.63 -7.60
CA ILE A 382 1.51 -14.22 -6.25
C ILE A 382 0.55 -15.41 -6.21
N ASN A 383 -0.64 -15.28 -6.79
CA ASN A 383 -1.67 -16.32 -6.78
C ASN A 383 -1.31 -17.58 -7.59
N SER A 384 -0.39 -17.46 -8.55
CA SER A 384 0.11 -18.57 -9.37
C SER A 384 1.51 -19.02 -8.96
N HIS A 385 2.13 -18.38 -7.97
CA HIS A 385 3.50 -18.71 -7.56
C HIS A 385 3.54 -20.11 -6.93
N PRO A 386 4.52 -20.97 -7.28
CA PRO A 386 4.63 -22.33 -6.73
C PRO A 386 4.76 -22.35 -5.20
N PHE A 387 5.31 -21.27 -4.63
CA PHE A 387 5.46 -21.11 -3.18
C PHE A 387 4.19 -20.66 -2.43
N LEU A 388 3.08 -20.35 -3.13
CA LEU A 388 1.85 -19.84 -2.50
C LEU A 388 1.34 -20.76 -1.38
N THR A 389 1.38 -22.07 -1.59
CA THR A 389 0.97 -23.05 -0.57
C THR A 389 1.79 -22.86 0.70
N GLN A 390 3.12 -22.77 0.58
CA GLN A 390 4.00 -22.60 1.74
C GLN A 390 3.83 -21.23 2.40
N LEU A 391 3.66 -20.18 1.59
CA LEU A 391 3.34 -18.83 2.06
C LEU A 391 2.09 -18.83 2.96
N ASN A 392 1.03 -19.51 2.55
CA ASN A 392 -0.22 -19.59 3.30
C ASN A 392 -0.08 -20.34 4.64
N HIS A 393 0.95 -21.17 4.82
CA HIS A 393 1.23 -21.89 6.06
C HIS A 393 2.19 -21.15 7.01
N MET A 394 2.76 -20.02 6.58
CA MET A 394 3.67 -19.23 7.41
C MET A 394 2.92 -18.38 8.44
N SER A 395 3.64 -17.96 9.50
CA SER A 395 3.18 -16.90 10.39
C SER A 395 3.05 -15.57 9.63
N PRO A 396 2.15 -14.67 10.04
CA PRO A 396 1.92 -13.44 9.30
C PRO A 396 3.19 -12.58 9.16
N GLY A 397 4.06 -12.51 10.17
CA GLY A 397 5.35 -11.83 10.05
C GLY A 397 6.30 -12.45 9.01
N ASN A 398 6.27 -13.79 8.85
CA ASN A 398 7.02 -14.48 7.80
C ASN A 398 6.41 -14.26 6.41
N VAL A 399 5.07 -14.18 6.31
CA VAL A 399 4.37 -13.78 5.06
C VAL A 399 4.84 -12.40 4.63
N VAL A 400 4.88 -11.42 5.54
CA VAL A 400 5.38 -10.06 5.24
C VAL A 400 6.81 -10.09 4.70
N SER A 401 7.71 -10.82 5.36
CA SER A 401 9.12 -10.90 4.95
C SER A 401 9.27 -11.59 3.58
N THR A 402 8.46 -12.61 3.31
CA THR A 402 8.48 -13.34 2.03
C THR A 402 7.90 -12.50 0.90
N LEU A 403 6.88 -11.68 1.16
CA LEU A 403 6.31 -10.76 0.18
C LEU A 403 7.32 -9.74 -0.34
N ASP A 404 8.21 -9.22 0.52
CA ASP A 404 9.29 -8.32 0.09
C ASP A 404 10.23 -9.01 -0.91
N TYR A 405 10.51 -10.30 -0.70
CA TYR A 405 11.29 -11.11 -1.62
C TYR A 405 10.55 -11.39 -2.93
N LEU A 406 9.28 -11.79 -2.87
CA LEU A 406 8.49 -12.07 -4.07
C LEU A 406 8.31 -10.80 -4.93
N ARG A 407 8.18 -9.63 -4.30
CA ARG A 407 8.24 -8.33 -4.99
C ARG A 407 9.56 -8.15 -5.74
N TYR A 408 10.68 -8.40 -5.07
CA TYR A 408 12.01 -8.28 -5.68
C TYR A 408 12.20 -9.26 -6.85
N ALA A 409 11.81 -10.53 -6.67
CA ALA A 409 11.87 -11.54 -7.70
C ALA A 409 11.00 -11.18 -8.92
N PHE A 410 9.80 -10.62 -8.68
CA PHE A 410 8.94 -10.10 -9.74
C PHE A 410 9.64 -8.97 -10.52
N ASN A 411 10.15 -7.96 -9.80
CA ASN A 411 10.83 -6.82 -10.40
C ASN A 411 12.07 -7.22 -11.22
N ALA A 412 12.82 -8.23 -10.77
CA ALA A 412 13.99 -8.73 -11.49
C ALA A 412 13.62 -9.29 -12.88
N ARG A 413 12.48 -9.99 -13.00
CA ARG A 413 11.99 -10.54 -14.29
C ARG A 413 11.61 -9.45 -15.30
N HIS A 414 11.21 -8.27 -14.83
CA HIS A 414 10.83 -7.15 -15.71
C HIS A 414 12.03 -6.36 -16.24
N ILE A 415 13.20 -6.46 -15.60
CA ILE A 415 14.44 -5.86 -16.13
C ILE A 415 14.86 -6.62 -17.41
N GLU A 416 14.80 -7.95 -17.38
CA GLU A 416 15.20 -8.81 -18.50
C GLU A 416 14.32 -8.65 -19.75
N ARG A 417 13.09 -8.13 -19.63
CA ARG A 417 12.16 -7.93 -20.76
C ARG A 417 12.30 -6.60 -21.50
N HIS A 418 13.09 -5.67 -20.97
CA HIS A 418 13.28 -4.32 -21.56
C HIS A 418 14.64 -4.12 -22.23
N ASP A 419 15.51 -5.13 -22.19
CA ASP A 419 16.81 -5.17 -22.88
C ASP A 419 16.79 -6.01 -24.17
N ASP A 420 15.65 -6.60 -24.52
CA ASP A 420 15.31 -7.22 -25.83
C ASP A 420 14.30 -6.34 -26.59
#